data_AF-A0A1G1H955-F1
#
_entry.id   AF-A0A1G1H955-F1
#
_cell.length_a   1.000
_cell.length_b   1.000
_cell.length_c   1.000
_cell.angle_alpha   90.00
_cell.angle_beta   90.00
_cell.angle_gamma   90.00
#
_symmetry.space_group_name_H-M   'P 1'
#
loop_
_entity.id
_entity.type
_entity.pdbx_description
1 polymer ?
#
loop_
_entity_poly.entity_id
_entity_poly.type
_entity_poly.pdbx_seq_one_letter_code
_entity_poly.pdbx_strand_id
1 'polypeptide(L)'
;MPTKTSSKESSDYTDDEQEETPRQPYFVPPPSKRLIIKRNGSSITRQIPKPTVLIDSREKSPFDFSRFPNWIAEVKKQKLNVGDYSVEGMEDLLVLERKTLTDLITTLIQQRIRFFSLCEKMTRYRWRGLLVEASYEDLKSPYGEYTLAHPNAVSGTLDALESRFGIPVIYTSRYRELAEEKAASWISKHFTYWYLESNGMGRVLQEGDL
;
A
#
# COMPACT_ATOMS: atom_id res chain seq x y z
N MET A 1 77.52 -29.71 20.91
CA MET A 1 77.28 -28.92 19.69
C MET A 1 75.96 -29.36 19.08
N PRO A 2 74.98 -28.47 18.85
CA PRO A 2 73.61 -28.84 18.47
C PRO A 2 73.24 -28.52 17.01
N THR A 3 72.23 -29.23 16.48
CA THR A 3 71.34 -28.82 15.36
C THR A 3 70.08 -29.70 15.44
N LYS A 4 68.87 -29.14 15.66
CA LYS A 4 67.82 -28.86 14.65
C LYS A 4 67.33 -30.12 13.88
N THR A 5 66.05 -30.43 13.67
CA THR A 5 64.75 -29.71 13.77
C THR A 5 63.63 -30.80 13.85
N SER A 6 62.34 -30.57 14.15
CA SER A 6 61.51 -29.37 14.34
C SER A 6 60.31 -29.68 15.25
N SER A 7 59.63 -28.64 15.75
CA SER A 7 58.25 -28.71 16.29
C SER A 7 57.20 -28.70 15.17
N LYS A 8 56.03 -29.27 15.47
CA LYS A 8 54.74 -29.03 14.79
C LYS A 8 53.71 -28.70 15.86
N GLU A 9 53.37 -27.43 16.00
CA GLU A 9 52.16 -27.01 16.72
C GLU A 9 51.01 -26.96 15.70
N SER A 10 49.94 -27.70 15.98
CA SER A 10 48.67 -27.58 15.26
C SER A 10 47.78 -26.60 16.02
N SER A 11 47.74 -25.34 15.57
CA SER A 11 46.76 -24.38 16.06
C SER A 11 45.40 -24.69 15.46
N ASP A 12 44.50 -25.24 16.27
CA ASP A 12 43.12 -25.49 15.90
C ASP A 12 42.35 -24.16 15.97
N TYR A 13 42.29 -23.44 14.85
CA TYR A 13 41.45 -22.26 14.69
C TYR A 13 40.07 -22.71 14.19
N THR A 14 39.14 -22.89 15.13
CA THR A 14 37.71 -22.96 14.80
C THR A 14 37.23 -21.56 14.42
N ASP A 15 37.08 -21.35 13.11
CA ASP A 15 36.40 -20.18 12.56
C ASP A 15 34.89 -20.32 12.82
N ASP A 16 34.44 -19.84 13.99
CA ASP A 16 33.02 -19.70 14.29
C ASP A 16 32.46 -18.55 13.44
N GLU A 17 32.17 -18.84 12.17
CA GLU A 17 31.32 -18.01 11.32
C GLU A 17 29.92 -17.95 11.94
N GLN A 18 29.72 -17.00 12.85
CA GLN A 18 28.40 -16.69 13.39
C GLN A 18 27.53 -16.17 12.24
N GLU A 19 26.62 -17.02 11.75
CA GLU A 19 25.59 -16.60 10.79
C GLU A 19 24.83 -15.40 11.37
N GLU A 20 25.11 -14.19 10.86
CA GLU A 20 24.33 -13.00 11.17
C GLU A 20 22.91 -13.20 10.62
N THR A 21 22.03 -13.77 11.44
CA THR A 21 20.60 -13.86 11.15
C THR A 21 20.10 -12.49 10.69
N PRO A 22 19.57 -12.37 9.45
CA PRO A 22 19.23 -11.07 8.89
C PRO A 22 18.23 -10.36 9.80
N ARG A 23 18.63 -9.21 10.37
CA ARG A 23 17.77 -8.43 11.27
C ARG A 23 16.50 -8.09 10.50
N GLN A 24 15.35 -8.65 10.92
CA GLN A 24 14.08 -8.23 10.36
C GLN A 24 13.92 -6.72 10.57
N PRO A 25 13.51 -5.96 9.53
CA PRO A 25 13.39 -4.53 9.64
C PRO A 25 12.33 -4.18 10.69
N TYR A 26 12.72 -3.34 11.66
CA TYR A 26 11.82 -2.81 12.65
C TYR A 26 11.01 -1.66 12.05
N PHE A 27 9.69 -1.81 11.98
CA PHE A 27 8.77 -0.75 11.58
C PHE A 27 8.14 -0.08 12.80
N VAL A 28 8.07 1.25 12.75
CA VAL A 28 7.34 2.05 13.76
C VAL A 28 5.84 1.74 13.63
N PRO A 29 5.09 1.56 14.73
CA PRO A 29 3.65 1.27 14.66
C PRO A 29 2.83 2.43 14.08
N PRO A 30 1.64 2.15 13.51
CA PRO A 30 0.74 3.16 12.98
C PRO A 30 0.36 4.22 14.03
N PRO A 31 0.13 5.48 13.64
CA PRO A 31 -0.27 6.52 14.58
C PRO A 31 -1.58 6.18 15.29
N SER A 32 -1.59 6.33 16.61
CA SER A 32 -2.73 6.02 17.49
C SER A 32 -3.96 6.92 17.28
N LYS A 33 -3.85 7.96 16.45
CA LYS A 33 -4.94 8.86 16.07
C LYS A 33 -5.09 8.85 14.56
N ARG A 34 -6.33 8.94 14.08
CA ARG A 34 -6.61 9.32 12.69
C ARG A 34 -6.44 10.82 12.49
N LEU A 35 -6.63 11.25 11.23
CA LEU A 35 -6.74 12.65 10.83
C LEU A 35 -7.59 13.46 11.82
N ILE A 36 -6.98 14.49 12.42
CA ILE A 36 -7.64 15.34 13.41
C ILE A 36 -8.33 16.48 12.67
N ILE A 37 -9.65 16.60 12.84
CA ILE A 37 -10.45 17.70 12.31
C ILE A 37 -10.84 18.62 13.46
N LYS A 38 -10.54 19.91 13.34
CA LYS A 38 -10.89 20.98 14.27
C LYS A 38 -11.91 21.92 13.64
N ARG A 39 -12.87 22.40 14.43
CA ARG A 39 -13.77 23.50 14.07
C ARG A 39 -13.85 24.44 15.28
N ASN A 40 -13.79 25.75 15.05
CA ASN A 40 -13.81 26.77 16.10
C ASN A 40 -12.81 26.48 17.25
N GLY A 41 -11.59 26.08 16.91
CA GLY A 41 -10.52 25.74 17.85
C GLY A 41 -10.62 24.36 18.53
N SER A 42 -11.74 23.64 18.40
CA SER A 42 -11.99 22.36 19.09
C SER A 42 -12.02 21.17 18.13
N SER A 43 -11.52 20.00 18.57
CA SER A 43 -11.53 18.78 17.75
C SER A 43 -12.93 18.16 17.66
N ILE A 44 -13.46 18.05 16.44
CA ILE A 44 -14.72 17.35 16.13
C ILE A 44 -14.50 15.89 15.69
N THR A 45 -13.25 15.44 15.65
CA THR A 45 -12.82 14.13 15.10
C THR A 45 -13.62 12.92 15.63
N ARG A 46 -14.12 12.98 16.87
CA ARG A 46 -14.94 11.92 17.50
C ARG A 46 -16.40 11.87 17.02
N GLN A 47 -16.90 12.96 16.43
CA GLN A 47 -18.28 13.07 15.91
C GLN A 47 -18.41 12.46 14.50
N ILE A 48 -17.30 12.40 13.77
CA ILE A 48 -17.20 11.78 12.45
C ILE A 48 -17.19 10.25 12.67
N PRO A 49 -17.98 9.43 11.95
CA PRO A 49 -17.88 7.97 12.03
C PRO A 49 -16.55 7.46 11.45
N LYS A 50 -16.24 6.16 11.61
CA LYS A 50 -15.18 5.50 10.85
C LYS A 50 -15.83 4.74 9.67
N PRO A 51 -15.17 4.60 8.51
CA PRO A 51 -15.71 3.87 7.37
C PRO A 51 -15.90 2.38 7.66
N THR A 52 -16.94 1.80 7.06
CA THR A 52 -17.02 0.37 6.75
C THR A 52 -16.31 0.13 5.42
N VAL A 53 -15.24 -0.67 5.40
CA VAL A 53 -14.56 -1.02 4.15
C VAL A 53 -15.35 -2.11 3.44
N LEU A 54 -15.64 -1.91 2.17
CA LEU A 54 -16.14 -2.97 1.30
C LEU A 54 -14.98 -3.60 0.55
N ILE A 55 -14.87 -4.93 0.60
CA ILE A 55 -13.90 -5.71 -0.14
C ILE A 55 -14.63 -6.47 -1.24
N ASP A 56 -14.10 -6.44 -2.46
CA ASP A 56 -14.61 -7.22 -3.56
C ASP A 56 -14.60 -8.72 -3.26
N SER A 57 -15.72 -9.40 -3.51
CA SER A 57 -15.87 -10.83 -3.22
C SER A 57 -14.97 -11.76 -4.06
N ARG A 58 -14.26 -11.24 -5.07
CA ARG A 58 -13.29 -11.98 -5.90
C ARG A 58 -11.83 -11.77 -5.45
N GLU A 59 -11.55 -10.81 -4.56
CA GLU A 59 -10.22 -10.64 -3.96
C GLU A 59 -9.91 -11.87 -3.08
N LYS A 60 -8.86 -12.59 -3.47
CA LYS A 60 -8.46 -13.87 -2.89
C LYS A 60 -7.60 -13.70 -1.63
N SER A 61 -6.82 -12.63 -1.56
CA SER A 61 -5.89 -12.35 -0.48
C SER A 61 -6.15 -10.94 0.05
N PRO A 62 -7.33 -10.66 0.62
CA PRO A 62 -7.70 -9.32 1.07
C PRO A 62 -6.82 -8.80 2.20
N PHE A 63 -6.56 -7.49 2.23
CA PHE A 63 -5.91 -6.81 3.33
C PHE A 63 -6.66 -7.01 4.65
N ASP A 64 -5.92 -7.26 5.74
CA ASP A 64 -6.47 -7.31 7.09
C ASP A 64 -6.51 -5.92 7.73
N PHE A 65 -7.72 -5.37 7.86
CA PHE A 65 -7.93 -4.08 8.51
C PHE A 65 -8.14 -4.16 10.03
N SER A 66 -8.15 -5.35 10.63
CA SER A 66 -8.37 -5.56 12.07
C SER A 66 -7.37 -4.78 12.95
N ARG A 67 -6.16 -4.59 12.43
CA ARG A 67 -5.03 -3.88 13.07
C ARG A 67 -5.20 -2.37 13.13
N PHE A 68 -6.18 -1.79 12.44
CA PHE A 68 -6.39 -0.33 12.35
C PHE A 68 -7.75 0.14 12.91
N PRO A 69 -8.13 -0.24 14.15
CA PRO A 69 -9.44 0.08 14.73
C PRO A 69 -9.63 1.58 14.99
N ASN A 70 -8.58 2.40 14.93
CA ASN A 70 -8.67 3.86 14.98
C ASN A 70 -9.11 4.48 13.64
N TRP A 71 -8.96 3.75 12.54
CA TRP A 71 -9.17 4.24 11.18
C TRP A 71 -10.39 3.61 10.50
N ILE A 72 -10.65 2.33 10.75
CA ILE A 72 -11.74 1.54 10.17
C ILE A 72 -12.77 1.16 11.26
N ALA A 73 -14.06 1.10 10.91
CA ALA A 73 -15.12 0.61 11.80
C ALA A 73 -15.28 -0.91 11.67
N GLU A 74 -15.52 -1.36 10.44
CA GLU A 74 -15.95 -2.70 10.08
C GLU A 74 -15.44 -3.02 8.66
N VAL A 75 -15.49 -4.28 8.27
CA VAL A 75 -15.13 -4.77 6.94
C VAL A 75 -16.23 -5.72 6.46
N LYS A 76 -16.76 -5.49 5.25
CA LYS A 76 -17.78 -6.35 4.61
C LYS A 76 -17.30 -6.85 3.26
N LYS A 77 -17.60 -8.11 2.92
CA LYS A 77 -17.35 -8.65 1.57
C LYS A 77 -18.60 -8.49 0.70
N GLN A 78 -18.46 -7.84 -0.45
CA GLN A 78 -19.52 -7.62 -1.43
C GLN A 78 -18.94 -7.65 -2.85
N LYS A 79 -19.73 -7.94 -3.88
CA LYS A 79 -19.28 -7.74 -5.26
C LYS A 79 -19.21 -6.25 -5.58
N LEU A 80 -18.04 -5.74 -5.96
CA LEU A 80 -17.83 -4.39 -6.45
C LEU A 80 -17.90 -4.33 -7.99
N ASN A 81 -18.27 -3.17 -8.53
CA ASN A 81 -18.30 -2.92 -9.97
C ASN A 81 -16.87 -2.81 -10.55
N VAL A 82 -15.96 -2.20 -9.79
CA VAL A 82 -14.58 -1.84 -10.16
C VAL A 82 -13.72 -1.87 -8.89
N GLY A 83 -12.46 -2.30 -9.00
CA GLY A 83 -11.48 -2.33 -7.90
C GLY A 83 -11.68 -3.46 -6.89
N ASP A 84 -10.73 -3.54 -5.96
CA ASP A 84 -10.71 -4.54 -4.89
C ASP A 84 -11.31 -3.99 -3.58
N TYR A 85 -11.25 -2.66 -3.36
CA TYR A 85 -11.78 -2.02 -2.15
C TYR A 85 -12.60 -0.76 -2.48
N SER A 86 -13.66 -0.56 -1.68
CA SER A 86 -14.48 0.65 -1.64
C SER A 86 -14.96 0.91 -0.19
N VAL A 87 -15.92 1.82 0.01
CA VAL A 87 -16.50 2.15 1.32
C VAL A 87 -18.03 2.20 1.21
N GLU A 88 -18.70 1.74 2.26
CA GLU A 88 -20.16 1.76 2.38
C GLU A 88 -20.72 3.19 2.27
N GLY A 89 -21.65 3.41 1.34
CA GLY A 89 -22.15 4.75 0.97
C GLY A 89 -21.27 5.55 0.00
N MET A 90 -20.15 4.98 -0.46
CA MET A 90 -19.21 5.57 -1.41
C MET A 90 -18.90 4.63 -2.60
N GLU A 91 -19.76 3.65 -2.88
CA GLU A 91 -19.55 2.53 -3.82
C GLU A 91 -19.32 2.95 -5.27
N ASP A 92 -19.81 4.13 -5.66
CA ASP A 92 -19.60 4.76 -6.97
C ASP A 92 -18.70 6.01 -6.89
N LEU A 93 -18.15 6.31 -5.71
CA LEU A 93 -17.32 7.49 -5.44
C LEU A 93 -15.86 7.15 -5.15
N LEU A 94 -15.59 6.03 -4.46
CA LEU A 94 -14.26 5.60 -4.05
C LEU A 94 -13.93 4.21 -4.59
N VAL A 95 -12.78 4.08 -5.25
CA VAL A 95 -12.21 2.81 -5.71
C VAL A 95 -10.73 2.73 -5.38
N LEU A 96 -10.29 1.59 -4.87
CA LEU A 96 -8.87 1.26 -4.71
C LEU A 96 -8.62 -0.11 -5.36
N GLU A 97 -7.81 -0.12 -6.42
CA GLU A 97 -7.26 -1.35 -7.01
C GLU A 97 -5.94 -1.65 -6.30
N ARG A 98 -5.71 -2.93 -5.98
CA ARG A 98 -4.48 -3.41 -5.34
C ARG A 98 -3.70 -4.29 -6.31
N LYS A 99 -2.37 -4.11 -6.34
CA LYS A 99 -1.46 -5.02 -7.05
C LYS A 99 -0.23 -5.34 -6.22
N THR A 100 0.11 -6.62 -6.16
CA THR A 100 1.49 -7.02 -5.85
C THR A 100 2.41 -6.62 -7.00
N LEU A 101 3.71 -6.44 -6.75
CA LEU A 101 4.69 -6.20 -7.81
C LEU A 101 4.62 -7.26 -8.92
N THR A 102 4.52 -8.54 -8.54
CA THR A 102 4.40 -9.68 -9.47
C THR A 102 3.12 -9.62 -10.29
N ASP A 103 1.98 -9.32 -9.66
CA ASP A 103 0.70 -9.17 -10.36
C ASP A 103 0.71 -7.98 -11.29
N LEU A 104 1.35 -6.86 -10.90
CA LEU A 104 1.48 -5.68 -11.73
C LEU A 104 2.29 -5.98 -13.00
N ILE A 105 3.48 -6.56 -12.86
CA ILE A 105 4.34 -6.96 -13.99
C ILE A 105 3.57 -7.92 -14.91
N THR A 106 2.95 -8.97 -14.35
CA THR A 106 2.13 -9.93 -15.11
C THR A 106 0.97 -9.24 -15.83
N THR A 107 0.28 -8.32 -15.16
CA THR A 107 -0.85 -7.55 -15.71
C THR A 107 -0.41 -6.68 -16.88
N LEU A 108 0.75 -6.02 -16.79
CA LEU A 108 1.26 -5.11 -17.83
C LEU A 108 1.82 -5.82 -19.06
N ILE A 109 2.35 -7.05 -18.91
CA ILE A 109 2.80 -7.89 -20.02
C ILE A 109 1.62 -8.62 -20.67
N GLN A 110 0.83 -9.36 -19.89
CA GLN A 110 -0.09 -10.37 -20.40
C GLN A 110 -1.55 -9.89 -20.46
N GLN A 111 -1.95 -8.95 -19.59
CA GLN A 111 -3.35 -8.52 -19.44
C GLN A 111 -3.57 -7.04 -19.74
N ARG A 112 -2.64 -6.42 -20.49
CA ARG A 112 -2.55 -4.97 -20.71
C ARG A 112 -3.88 -4.35 -21.15
N ILE A 113 -4.57 -4.95 -22.14
CA ILE A 113 -5.87 -4.47 -22.64
C ILE A 113 -6.94 -4.47 -21.54
N ARG A 114 -7.02 -5.54 -20.75
CA ARG A 114 -7.96 -5.66 -19.63
C ARG A 114 -7.67 -4.63 -18.54
N PHE A 115 -6.38 -4.38 -18.27
CA PHE A 115 -5.95 -3.38 -17.29
C PHE A 115 -6.30 -1.95 -17.71
N PHE A 116 -6.07 -1.56 -18.97
CA PHE A 116 -6.52 -0.25 -19.44
C PHE A 116 -8.06 -0.13 -19.43
N SER A 117 -8.80 -1.20 -19.74
CA SER A 117 -10.28 -1.21 -19.58
C SER A 117 -10.73 -1.04 -18.12
N LEU A 118 -9.97 -1.54 -17.15
CA LEU A 118 -10.18 -1.26 -15.73
C LEU A 118 -9.88 0.22 -15.41
N CYS A 119 -8.74 0.75 -15.84
CA CYS A 119 -8.35 2.14 -15.63
C CYS A 119 -9.42 3.12 -16.17
N GLU A 120 -9.89 2.91 -17.41
CA GLU A 120 -10.98 3.68 -18.01
C GLU A 120 -12.26 3.67 -17.14
N LYS A 121 -12.59 2.55 -16.47
CA LYS A 121 -13.73 2.50 -15.53
C LYS A 121 -13.45 3.26 -14.23
N MET A 122 -12.24 3.18 -13.70
CA MET A 122 -11.83 3.93 -12.51
C MET A 122 -11.91 5.45 -12.72
N THR A 123 -11.79 5.96 -13.96
CA THR A 123 -11.97 7.41 -14.25
C THR A 123 -13.35 7.98 -13.87
N ARG A 124 -14.35 7.12 -13.62
CA ARG A 124 -15.70 7.54 -13.19
C ARG A 124 -15.78 7.83 -11.69
N TYR A 125 -14.84 7.29 -10.90
CA TYR A 125 -14.81 7.39 -9.45
C TYR A 125 -14.08 8.66 -9.02
N ARG A 126 -14.69 9.48 -8.17
CA ARG A 126 -14.11 10.72 -7.68
C ARG A 126 -12.77 10.50 -6.97
N TRP A 127 -12.69 9.48 -6.13
CA TRP A 127 -11.50 9.04 -5.44
C TRP A 127 -11.08 7.68 -6.00
N ARG A 128 -9.86 7.62 -6.49
CA ARG A 128 -9.30 6.47 -7.18
C ARG A 128 -7.83 6.34 -6.84
N GLY A 129 -7.32 5.12 -6.82
CA GLY A 129 -5.90 4.86 -6.64
C GLY A 129 -5.54 3.44 -7.07
N LEU A 130 -4.32 3.29 -7.57
CA LEU A 130 -3.68 1.99 -7.75
C LEU A 130 -2.65 1.83 -6.63
N LEU A 131 -2.92 0.97 -5.66
CA LEU A 131 -1.99 0.67 -4.58
C LEU A 131 -1.07 -0.49 -5.00
N VAL A 132 0.23 -0.25 -4.94
CA VAL A 132 1.26 -1.22 -5.33
C VAL A 132 2.02 -1.69 -4.09
N GLU A 133 2.02 -3.00 -3.82
CA GLU A 133 2.83 -3.65 -2.75
C GLU A 133 4.29 -3.79 -3.18
N ALA A 134 4.92 -2.63 -3.39
CA ALA A 134 6.33 -2.40 -3.67
C ALA A 134 6.65 -0.92 -3.43
N SER A 135 7.90 -0.60 -3.11
CA SER A 135 8.43 0.75 -3.20
C SER A 135 8.70 1.14 -4.66
N TYR A 136 9.16 2.38 -4.90
CA TYR A 136 9.59 2.77 -6.24
C TYR A 136 10.94 2.12 -6.60
N GLU A 137 11.83 1.95 -5.63
CA GLU A 137 13.11 1.23 -5.78
C GLU A 137 12.90 -0.22 -6.21
N ASP A 138 11.95 -0.94 -5.58
CA ASP A 138 11.54 -2.29 -6.00
C ASP A 138 11.12 -2.32 -7.46
N LEU A 139 10.33 -1.32 -7.88
CA LEU A 139 9.80 -1.23 -9.24
C LEU A 139 10.84 -0.81 -10.27
N LYS A 140 11.87 -0.05 -9.87
CA LYS A 140 12.98 0.39 -10.74
C LYS A 140 14.14 -0.60 -10.79
N SER A 141 14.20 -1.55 -9.87
CA SER A 141 15.21 -2.62 -9.84
C SER A 141 14.94 -3.70 -10.90
N PRO A 142 15.96 -4.45 -11.36
CA PRO A 142 15.77 -5.60 -12.22
C PRO A 142 14.85 -6.63 -11.58
N TYR A 143 13.87 -7.11 -12.34
CA TYR A 143 13.06 -8.24 -11.95
C TYR A 143 13.83 -9.54 -12.25
N GLY A 144 13.57 -10.60 -11.48
CA GLY A 144 14.24 -11.90 -11.68
C GLY A 144 13.98 -12.51 -13.07
N GLU A 145 14.78 -13.50 -13.44
CA GLU A 145 14.89 -14.08 -14.79
C GLU A 145 13.58 -14.55 -15.45
N TYR A 146 12.53 -14.74 -14.65
CA TYR A 146 11.20 -15.20 -15.08
C TYR A 146 10.35 -14.14 -15.81
N THR A 147 10.88 -12.95 -16.09
CA THR A 147 10.14 -11.90 -16.82
C THR A 147 11.00 -11.09 -17.79
N LEU A 148 10.42 -10.74 -18.93
CA LEU A 148 11.02 -9.85 -19.94
C LEU A 148 10.61 -8.37 -19.76
N ALA A 149 9.89 -8.02 -18.69
CA ALA A 149 9.54 -6.63 -18.43
C ALA A 149 10.77 -5.81 -18.02
N HIS A 150 11.08 -4.80 -18.82
CA HIS A 150 12.09 -3.81 -18.44
C HIS A 150 11.53 -2.82 -17.39
N PRO A 151 12.21 -2.54 -16.26
CA PRO A 151 11.71 -1.66 -15.21
C PRO A 151 11.29 -0.25 -15.69
N ASN A 152 12.02 0.34 -16.63
CA ASN A 152 11.62 1.61 -17.27
C ASN A 152 10.29 1.53 -18.04
N ALA A 153 9.93 0.39 -18.65
CA ALA A 153 8.67 0.23 -19.38
C ALA A 153 7.47 0.03 -18.45
N VAL A 154 7.69 -0.61 -17.29
CA VAL A 154 6.71 -0.70 -16.20
C VAL A 154 6.47 0.69 -15.61
N SER A 155 7.54 1.38 -15.17
CA SER A 155 7.52 2.75 -14.67
C SER A 155 6.80 3.70 -15.63
N GLY A 156 7.23 3.77 -16.90
CA GLY A 156 6.61 4.64 -17.90
C GLY A 156 5.14 4.30 -18.22
N THR A 157 4.70 3.05 -17.95
CA THR A 157 3.26 2.72 -18.01
C THR A 157 2.51 3.28 -16.81
N LEU A 158 3.11 3.30 -15.61
CA LEU A 158 2.53 3.91 -14.41
C LEU A 158 2.46 5.44 -14.52
N ASP A 159 3.53 6.08 -15.04
CA ASP A 159 3.55 7.52 -15.31
C ASP A 159 2.46 7.92 -16.33
N ALA A 160 2.24 7.07 -17.34
CA ALA A 160 1.14 7.21 -18.29
C ALA A 160 -0.24 6.97 -17.64
N LEU A 161 -0.33 6.16 -16.58
CA LEU A 161 -1.57 5.95 -15.83
C LEU A 161 -1.97 7.19 -15.05
N GLU A 162 -1.03 7.78 -14.32
CA GLU A 162 -1.26 9.01 -13.54
C GLU A 162 -1.64 10.16 -14.46
N SER A 163 -0.85 10.40 -15.52
CA SER A 163 -1.05 11.53 -16.44
C SER A 163 -2.28 11.40 -17.35
N ARG A 164 -2.61 10.21 -17.86
CA ARG A 164 -3.76 10.02 -18.77
C ARG A 164 -5.09 9.82 -18.05
N PHE A 165 -5.13 9.03 -16.98
CA PHE A 165 -6.39 8.66 -16.31
C PHE A 165 -6.64 9.43 -15.02
N GLY A 166 -5.63 10.16 -14.51
CA GLY A 166 -5.71 10.76 -13.18
C GLY A 166 -5.93 9.71 -12.10
N ILE A 167 -5.27 8.55 -12.22
CA ILE A 167 -5.24 7.48 -11.21
C ILE A 167 -3.88 7.56 -10.51
N PRO A 168 -3.80 8.13 -9.29
CA PRO A 168 -2.56 8.15 -8.53
C PRO A 168 -2.03 6.74 -8.26
N VAL A 169 -0.72 6.57 -8.39
CA VAL A 169 -0.03 5.32 -8.06
C VAL A 169 0.54 5.43 -6.65
N ILE A 170 0.03 4.61 -5.75
CA ILE A 170 0.37 4.60 -4.34
C ILE A 170 1.39 3.47 -4.13
N TYR A 171 2.67 3.79 -4.30
CA TYR A 171 3.76 2.92 -3.86
C TYR A 171 3.72 2.72 -2.35
N THR A 172 4.00 1.50 -1.90
CA THR A 172 3.94 1.11 -0.49
C THR A 172 5.19 0.32 -0.09
N SER A 173 5.09 -0.99 0.04
CA SER A 173 6.15 -1.87 0.50
C SER A 173 5.90 -3.31 0.07
N ARG A 174 6.97 -4.12 0.01
CA ARG A 174 6.86 -5.59 -0.06
C ARG A 174 6.32 -6.20 1.24
N TYR A 175 6.46 -5.47 2.35
CA TYR A 175 5.92 -5.82 3.67
C TYR A 175 4.43 -5.47 3.70
N ARG A 176 3.60 -6.52 3.67
CA ARG A 176 2.14 -6.44 3.50
C ARG A 176 1.49 -5.53 4.53
N GLU A 177 1.93 -5.62 5.77
CA GLU A 177 1.44 -4.84 6.90
C GLU A 177 1.54 -3.32 6.70
N LEU A 178 2.55 -2.84 5.97
CA LEU A 178 2.71 -1.43 5.63
C LEU A 178 1.80 -1.00 4.47
N ALA A 179 1.52 -1.92 3.55
CA ALA A 179 0.53 -1.71 2.49
C ALA A 179 -0.90 -1.68 3.05
N GLU A 180 -1.20 -2.57 4.01
CA GLU A 180 -2.45 -2.58 4.79
C GLU A 180 -2.62 -1.26 5.56
N GLU A 181 -1.58 -0.80 6.25
CA GLU A 181 -1.56 0.51 6.93
C GLU A 181 -1.84 1.66 5.96
N LYS A 182 -1.13 1.69 4.83
CA LYS A 182 -1.30 2.74 3.82
C LYS A 182 -2.72 2.75 3.25
N ALA A 183 -3.28 1.58 2.93
CA ALA A 183 -4.64 1.43 2.44
C ALA A 183 -5.66 1.95 3.47
N ALA A 184 -5.54 1.51 4.72
CA ALA A 184 -6.44 1.91 5.81
C ALA A 184 -6.40 3.42 6.06
N SER A 185 -5.21 4.02 6.07
CA SER A 185 -5.00 5.47 6.22
C SER A 185 -5.60 6.26 5.05
N TRP A 186 -5.37 5.81 3.81
CA TRP A 186 -5.91 6.44 2.60
C TRP A 186 -7.44 6.40 2.56
N ILE A 187 -8.03 5.23 2.87
CA ILE A 187 -9.49 5.06 2.92
C ILE A 187 -10.11 5.93 4.01
N SER A 188 -9.57 5.90 5.23
CA SER A 188 -10.09 6.66 6.37
C SER A 188 -10.03 8.18 6.14
N LYS A 189 -8.98 8.67 5.49
CA LYS A 189 -8.85 10.08 5.09
C LYS A 189 -9.90 10.48 4.05
N HIS A 190 -10.11 9.70 3.00
CA HIS A 190 -11.11 10.03 1.96
C HIS A 190 -12.55 9.94 2.47
N PHE A 191 -12.87 8.95 3.30
CA PHE A 191 -14.16 8.90 3.98
C PHE A 191 -14.38 10.11 4.88
N THR A 192 -13.35 10.54 5.63
CA THR A 192 -13.44 11.73 6.49
C THR A 192 -13.79 12.98 5.67
N TYR A 193 -13.16 13.18 4.51
CA TYR A 193 -13.49 14.30 3.61
C TYR A 193 -14.92 14.20 3.05
N TRP A 194 -15.31 13.02 2.55
CA TRP A 194 -16.67 12.78 2.05
C TRP A 194 -17.74 13.05 3.12
N TYR A 195 -17.53 12.55 4.34
CA TYR A 195 -18.48 12.76 5.43
C TYR A 195 -18.62 14.24 5.80
N LEU A 196 -17.51 14.98 5.88
CA LEU A 196 -17.53 16.42 6.13
C LEU A 196 -18.27 17.18 5.02
N GLU A 197 -18.03 16.84 3.75
CA GLU A 197 -18.74 17.41 2.61
C GLU A 197 -20.25 17.14 2.67
N SER A 198 -20.64 15.86 2.81
CA SER A 198 -22.03 15.42 2.79
C SER A 198 -22.86 15.94 3.96
N ASN A 199 -22.22 16.34 5.08
CA ASN A 199 -22.87 16.93 6.25
C ASN A 199 -22.66 18.45 6.36
N GLY A 200 -22.16 19.12 5.31
CA GLY A 200 -21.99 20.58 5.29
C GLY A 200 -20.92 21.15 6.23
N MET A 201 -19.99 20.31 6.72
CA MET A 201 -18.98 20.65 7.74
C MET A 201 -17.66 21.23 7.15
N GLY A 202 -17.70 21.69 5.90
CA GLY A 202 -16.56 22.24 5.16
C GLY A 202 -15.85 21.22 4.27
N ARG A 203 -15.38 21.67 3.11
CA ARG A 203 -15.04 20.80 1.96
C ARG A 203 -13.64 20.16 1.99
N VAL A 204 -12.70 20.77 2.71
CA VAL A 204 -11.28 20.40 2.76
C VAL A 204 -10.76 20.66 4.18
N LEU A 205 -9.58 20.13 4.50
CA LEU A 205 -8.79 20.57 5.65
C LEU A 205 -8.67 22.10 5.65
N GLN A 206 -9.08 22.72 6.74
CA GLN A 206 -8.95 24.16 6.97
C GLN A 206 -7.58 24.45 7.60
N GLU A 207 -7.16 25.70 7.59
CA GLU A 207 -5.92 26.13 8.24
C GLU A 207 -6.00 25.80 9.75
N GLY A 208 -5.16 24.87 10.22
CA GLY A 208 -5.20 24.29 11.56
C GLY A 208 -5.71 22.84 11.69
N ASP A 209 -6.21 22.22 10.61
CA ASP A 209 -6.47 20.77 10.50
C ASP A 209 -5.22 19.95 10.04
N LEU A 210 -4.18 20.64 9.55
CA LEU A 210 -2.86 20.10 9.20
C LEU A 210 -1.86 20.33 10.33
#